data_AF-A0A8T3U2A6-F1
#
_entry.id   AF-A0A8T3U2A6-F1
#
_cell.length_a   1.000
_cell.length_b   1.000
_cell.length_c   1.000
_cell.angle_alpha   90.00
_cell.angle_beta   90.00
_cell.angle_gamma   90.00
#
_symmetry.space_group_name_H-M   'P 1'
#
loop_
_entity.id
_entity.type
_entity.pdbx_description
1 polymer ?
#
loop_
_entity_poly.entity_id
_entity_poly.type
_entity_poly.pdbx_seq_one_letter_code
_entity_poly.pdbx_strand_id
1 'polypeptide(L)'
;MDFGSVKNVGASARIVVNERIQNGEYINFTDFIKRVSKLGVNKKSIESLIRAGAFDELENNRKKLLESFEDIIEYFTKSNTSVMKDQTSMFEMFEEDDDKKDEVDHLYIDVKDMSEKEKLLDEKEMIGIYISGHPITKIYDKLKNVVTFNSIDFANLTGNVENIIDEDIENEIEYSDEEEKITKFKDEDIIKTVGIINSVKKKISRKGNMICFVELEDIYGTMNLMIFESVYDRYKDIIKENNVVGIYGKLSIKEDEAIILVNNMTEVIKKQ
;
A
#
# COMPACT_ATOMS: atom_id res chain seq x y z
N MET A 1 0.96 13.02 3.76
CA MET A 1 0.17 11.95 4.40
C MET A 1 0.18 12.16 5.91
N ASP A 2 -0.95 12.00 6.61
CA ASP A 2 -0.98 12.08 8.07
C ASP A 2 -0.38 10.80 8.71
N PHE A 3 0.56 10.98 9.65
CA PHE A 3 1.24 9.91 10.39
C PHE A 3 0.25 9.06 11.21
N GLY A 4 -0.92 9.62 11.54
CA GLY A 4 -2.03 8.92 12.21
C GLY A 4 -2.85 7.99 11.31
N SER A 5 -2.72 8.09 9.98
CA SER A 5 -3.48 7.26 9.03
C SER A 5 -2.89 5.85 8.85
N VAL A 6 -1.69 5.59 9.38
CA VAL A 6 -1.08 4.26 9.37
C VAL A 6 -1.81 3.33 10.34
N LYS A 7 -2.25 2.18 9.82
CA LYS A 7 -2.95 1.13 10.56
C LYS A 7 -2.17 0.74 11.82
N ASN A 8 -2.89 0.54 12.92
CA ASN A 8 -2.36 0.19 14.25
C ASN A 8 -1.55 1.27 14.98
N VAL A 9 -1.23 2.42 14.37
CA VAL A 9 -0.39 3.44 15.03
C VAL A 9 -1.23 4.29 16.00
N GLY A 10 -2.36 4.83 15.56
CA GLY A 10 -3.33 5.55 16.40
C GLY A 10 -2.68 6.61 17.31
N ALA A 11 -2.84 6.47 18.62
CA ALA A 11 -2.30 7.43 19.60
C ALA A 11 -0.76 7.49 19.64
N SER A 12 -0.07 6.43 19.24
CA SER A 12 1.41 6.42 19.19
C SER A 12 1.96 7.45 18.19
N ALA A 13 1.20 7.77 17.14
CA ALA A 13 1.61 8.76 16.14
C ALA A 13 1.87 10.12 16.79
N ARG A 14 0.94 10.57 17.64
CA ARG A 14 1.05 11.85 18.35
C ARG A 14 2.23 11.87 19.32
N ILE A 15 2.53 10.74 19.96
CA ILE A 15 3.67 10.62 20.86
C ILE A 15 4.98 10.81 20.09
N VAL A 16 5.15 10.08 18.98
CA VAL A 16 6.33 10.18 18.11
C VAL A 16 6.50 11.60 17.57
N VAL A 17 5.42 12.21 17.05
CA VAL A 17 5.47 13.57 16.49
C VAL A 17 5.83 14.61 17.56
N ASN A 18 5.21 14.55 18.73
CA ASN A 18 5.52 15.48 19.83
C ASN A 18 6.96 15.35 20.31
N GLU A 19 7.46 14.12 20.40
CA GLU A 19 8.83 13.83 20.80
C GLU A 19 9.83 14.43 19.79
N ARG A 20 9.58 14.23 18.48
CA ARG A 20 10.38 14.84 17.41
C ARG A 20 10.35 16.37 17.45
N ILE A 21 9.19 16.98 17.73
CA ILE A 21 9.06 18.44 17.84
C ILE A 21 9.91 18.99 19.01
N GLN A 22 9.99 18.26 20.12
CA GLN A 22 10.71 18.71 21.31
C GLN A 22 12.23 18.47 21.24
N ASN A 23 12.66 17.36 20.64
CA ASN A 23 14.04 16.89 20.71
C ASN A 23 14.74 16.86 19.34
N GLY A 24 14.09 17.33 18.27
CA GLY A 24 14.63 17.38 16.92
C GLY A 24 14.44 16.09 16.14
N GLU A 25 15.00 16.05 14.93
CA GLU A 25 14.88 14.91 14.01
C GLU A 25 15.53 13.63 14.56
N TYR A 26 15.05 12.48 14.10
CA TYR A 26 15.68 11.19 14.40
C TYR A 26 16.88 10.99 13.49
N ILE A 27 18.04 10.72 14.07
CA ILE A 27 19.29 10.57 13.30
C ILE A 27 19.36 9.20 12.62
N ASN A 28 18.91 8.15 13.32
CA ASN A 28 18.84 6.79 12.82
C ASN A 28 17.73 6.01 13.54
N PHE A 29 17.49 4.76 13.12
CA PHE A 29 16.45 3.92 13.73
C PHE A 29 16.71 3.62 15.22
N THR A 30 17.99 3.48 15.61
CA THR A 30 18.39 3.28 17.01
C THR A 30 17.99 4.48 17.88
N ASP A 31 18.27 5.70 17.44
CA ASP A 31 17.90 6.94 18.13
C ASP A 31 16.38 7.03 18.30
N PHE A 32 15.63 6.71 17.24
CA PHE A 32 14.18 6.60 17.32
C PHE A 32 13.74 5.65 18.44
N ILE A 33 14.18 4.39 18.44
CA ILE A 33 13.77 3.40 19.45
C ILE A 33 14.19 3.83 20.86
N LYS A 34 15.40 4.36 21.03
CA LYS A 34 15.91 4.86 22.31
C LYS A 34 15.03 5.97 22.89
N ARG A 35 14.56 6.89 22.04
CA ARG A 35 13.70 8.01 22.43
C ARG A 35 12.26 7.57 22.70
N VAL A 36 11.69 6.73 21.84
CA VAL A 36 10.27 6.35 21.94
C VAL A 36 9.98 5.22 22.93
N SER A 37 10.97 4.36 23.23
CA SER A 37 10.83 3.27 24.21
C SER A 37 10.41 3.77 25.59
N LYS A 38 10.78 5.00 25.94
CA LYS A 38 10.41 5.67 27.21
C LYS A 38 8.98 6.21 27.23
N LEU A 39 8.34 6.34 26.08
CA LEU A 39 7.08 7.06 25.92
C LEU A 39 5.87 6.14 25.70
N GLY A 40 6.06 4.81 25.82
CA GLY A 40 4.97 3.84 25.75
C GLY A 40 4.43 3.61 24.33
N VAL A 41 5.25 3.81 23.29
CA VAL A 41 4.90 3.40 21.93
C VAL A 41 4.87 1.87 21.87
N ASN A 42 3.75 1.30 21.42
CA ASN A 42 3.58 -0.15 21.40
C ASN A 42 4.34 -0.78 20.23
N LYS A 43 4.76 -2.05 20.39
CA LYS A 43 5.54 -2.80 19.36
C LYS A 43 4.83 -2.87 18.01
N LYS A 44 3.51 -3.02 18.02
CA LYS A 44 2.69 -3.12 16.79
C LYS A 44 2.70 -1.82 15.98
N SER A 45 2.71 -0.67 16.65
CA SER A 45 2.86 0.64 16.00
C SER A 45 4.21 0.75 15.30
N ILE A 46 5.29 0.29 15.93
CA ILE A 46 6.65 0.33 15.37
C ILE A 46 6.73 -0.59 14.15
N GLU A 47 6.23 -1.82 14.26
CA GLU A 47 6.14 -2.76 13.14
C GLU A 47 5.36 -2.15 11.97
N SER A 48 4.17 -1.57 12.22
CA SER A 48 3.37 -0.93 11.18
C SER A 48 4.06 0.27 10.54
N LEU A 49 4.85 1.05 11.28
CA LEU A 49 5.64 2.16 10.74
C LEU A 49 6.78 1.66 9.85
N ILE A 50 7.47 0.58 10.24
CA ILE A 50 8.49 -0.06 9.40
C ILE A 50 7.87 -0.57 8.09
N ARG A 51 6.76 -1.31 8.19
CA ARG A 51 6.04 -1.85 7.02
C ARG A 51 5.50 -0.76 6.10
N ALA A 52 5.06 0.36 6.67
CA ALA A 52 4.63 1.54 5.92
C ALA A 52 5.77 2.33 5.25
N GLY A 53 7.04 2.04 5.59
CA GLY A 53 8.19 2.74 5.01
C GLY A 53 8.58 4.05 5.69
N ALA A 54 8.09 4.31 6.91
CA ALA A 54 8.38 5.54 7.64
C ALA A 54 9.88 5.73 7.98
N PHE A 55 10.69 4.67 7.84
CA PHE A 55 12.11 4.67 8.15
C PHE A 55 13.01 4.44 6.93
N ASP A 56 12.47 4.40 5.71
CA ASP A 56 13.25 4.08 4.50
C ASP A 56 14.41 5.06 4.23
N GLU A 57 14.29 6.31 4.70
CA GLU A 57 15.36 7.32 4.65
C GLU A 57 16.45 7.08 5.70
N LEU A 58 16.12 6.47 6.84
CA LEU A 58 17.06 6.18 7.93
C LEU A 58 17.76 4.82 7.73
N GLU A 59 17.04 3.83 7.24
CA GLU A 59 17.52 2.48 6.92
C GLU A 59 16.65 1.90 5.81
N ASN A 60 17.27 1.59 4.67
CA ASN A 60 16.55 1.20 3.45
C ASN A 60 16.09 -0.27 3.48
N ASN A 61 16.64 -1.08 4.39
CA ASN A 61 16.33 -2.49 4.52
C ASN A 61 15.22 -2.72 5.56
N ARG A 62 13.96 -2.69 5.11
CA ARG A 62 12.80 -2.90 5.98
C ARG A 62 12.85 -4.26 6.67
N LYS A 63 13.37 -5.30 6.01
CA LYS A 63 13.48 -6.64 6.62
C LYS A 63 14.45 -6.65 7.79
N LYS A 64 15.61 -6.01 7.65
CA LYS A 64 16.58 -5.83 8.73
C LYS A 64 15.93 -5.18 9.94
N LEU A 65 15.13 -4.13 9.75
CA LEU A 65 14.39 -3.49 10.84
C LEU A 65 13.36 -4.43 11.48
N LEU A 66 12.53 -5.11 10.68
CA LEU A 66 11.49 -6.02 11.17
C LEU A 66 12.05 -7.21 11.97
N GLU A 67 13.23 -7.72 11.61
CA GLU A 67 13.85 -8.83 12.32
C GLU A 67 14.59 -8.38 13.59
N SER A 68 14.95 -7.09 13.70
CA SER A 68 15.84 -6.58 14.77
C SER A 68 15.14 -5.68 15.80
N PHE A 69 13.99 -5.05 15.45
CA PHE A 69 13.42 -3.99 16.28
C PHE A 69 13.00 -4.45 17.69
N GLU A 70 12.53 -5.69 17.83
CA GLU A 70 12.09 -6.20 19.13
C GLU A 70 13.24 -6.31 20.12
N ASP A 71 14.39 -6.84 19.68
CA ASP A 71 15.59 -7.00 20.49
C ASP A 71 16.17 -5.63 20.88
N ILE A 72 16.15 -4.66 19.94
CA ILE A 72 16.59 -3.28 20.20
C ILE A 72 15.67 -2.61 21.26
N ILE A 73 14.35 -2.81 21.18
CA ILE A 73 13.41 -2.31 22.20
C ILE A 73 13.72 -2.94 23.56
N GLU A 74 13.95 -4.25 23.61
CA GLU A 74 14.22 -4.97 24.86
C GLU A 74 15.53 -4.50 25.51
N TYR A 75 16.57 -4.27 24.71
CA TYR A 75 17.84 -3.68 25.17
C TYR A 75 17.62 -2.35 25.89
N PHE A 76 16.93 -1.40 25.25
CA PHE A 76 16.68 -0.08 25.83
C PHE A 76 15.73 -0.11 27.04
N THR A 77 14.79 -1.06 27.07
CA THR A 77 13.89 -1.24 28.22
C THR A 77 14.68 -1.76 29.44
N LYS A 78 15.59 -2.71 29.24
CA LYS A 78 16.45 -3.26 30.30
C LYS A 78 17.47 -2.25 30.82
N SER A 79 18.15 -1.51 29.93
CA SER A 79 19.10 -0.47 30.35
C SER A 79 18.41 0.61 31.19
N ASN A 80 17.20 1.05 30.81
CA ASN A 80 16.41 2.00 31.60
C ASN A 80 16.00 1.46 32.99
N THR A 81 15.74 0.16 33.12
CA THR A 81 15.39 -0.45 34.42
C THR A 81 16.61 -0.61 35.34
N SER A 82 17.79 -0.84 34.74
CA SER A 82 19.04 -1.06 35.46
C SER A 82 19.63 0.23 36.05
N VAL A 83 19.34 1.39 35.44
CA VAL A 83 19.72 2.73 35.97
C VAL A 83 19.01 3.05 37.30
N MET A 84 17.96 2.32 37.68
CA MET A 84 17.22 2.52 38.94
C MET A 84 17.70 1.63 40.10
N LYS A 85 18.74 0.80 39.91
CA LYS A 85 19.35 0.02 40.99
C LYS A 85 20.86 0.18 40.97
N ASP A 86 21.36 0.68 42.09
CA ASP A 86 22.74 0.65 42.55
C ASP A 86 23.63 1.83 42.15
N GLN A 87 23.91 2.63 43.17
CA GLN A 87 25.07 3.48 43.40
C GLN A 87 26.32 3.21 42.52
N THR A 88 26.34 3.71 41.27
CA THR A 88 27.57 3.79 40.45
C THR A 88 27.72 5.10 39.68
N SER A 89 27.09 6.19 40.15
CA SER A 89 27.13 7.52 39.52
C SER A 89 28.52 8.21 39.50
N MET A 90 29.59 7.57 39.99
CA MET A 90 30.92 8.19 40.11
C MET A 90 31.97 7.63 39.13
N PHE A 91 31.62 6.61 38.33
CA PHE A 91 32.51 6.04 37.29
C PHE A 91 32.12 6.41 35.86
N GLU A 92 30.87 6.84 35.59
CA GLU A 92 30.42 7.26 34.26
C GLU A 92 30.89 8.68 33.86
N MET A 93 31.38 9.50 34.79
CA MET A 93 31.86 10.86 34.48
C MET A 93 33.28 10.88 33.84
N PHE A 94 33.90 9.72 33.65
CA PHE A 94 35.27 9.60 33.13
C PHE A 94 35.36 8.88 31.78
N GLU A 95 34.25 8.45 31.19
CA GLU A 95 34.21 7.91 29.81
C GLU A 95 33.50 8.89 28.88
N GLU A 96 34.06 10.09 28.75
CA GLU A 96 33.94 10.88 27.52
C GLU A 96 35.03 10.38 26.57
N ASP A 97 34.75 9.29 25.84
CA ASP A 97 35.54 8.94 24.66
C ASP A 97 34.60 8.66 23.48
N ASP A 98 34.89 9.39 22.40
CA ASP A 98 34.13 9.72 21.20
C ASP A 98 33.97 8.53 20.21
N ASP A 99 33.97 7.29 20.71
CA ASP A 99 34.11 6.06 19.90
C ASP A 99 33.15 4.92 20.33
N LYS A 100 32.00 5.24 20.94
CA LYS A 100 30.90 4.27 21.03
C LYS A 100 30.20 4.18 19.66
N LYS A 101 30.69 3.29 18.79
CA LYS A 101 29.81 2.62 17.81
C LYS A 101 28.53 2.23 18.55
N ASP A 102 27.37 2.56 17.98
CA ASP A 102 26.07 2.37 18.61
C ASP A 102 26.05 1.00 19.31
N GLU A 103 25.92 1.00 20.64
CA GLU A 103 26.06 -0.19 21.52
C GLU A 103 25.19 -1.37 21.08
N VAL A 104 24.19 -1.11 20.23
CA VAL A 104 23.20 -2.03 19.69
C VAL A 104 23.47 -2.51 18.26
N ASP A 105 24.57 -2.13 17.61
CA ASP A 105 24.88 -2.53 16.22
C ASP A 105 24.84 -4.05 16.03
N HIS A 106 25.27 -4.79 17.05
CA HIS A 106 25.28 -6.26 17.07
C HIS A 106 23.88 -6.89 17.09
N LEU A 107 22.83 -6.12 17.39
CA LEU A 107 21.44 -6.59 17.38
C LEU A 107 20.81 -6.51 15.99
N TYR A 108 21.40 -5.75 15.06
CA TYR A 108 20.92 -5.73 13.69
C TYR A 108 21.30 -7.02 12.96
N ILE A 109 20.30 -7.69 12.39
CA ILE A 109 20.52 -8.90 11.61
C ILE A 109 20.78 -8.53 10.15
N ASP A 110 21.91 -8.97 9.61
CA ASP A 110 22.21 -8.82 8.18
C ASP A 110 21.38 -9.82 7.37
N VAL A 111 20.37 -9.29 6.68
CA VAL A 111 19.44 -10.07 5.86
C VAL A 111 19.21 -9.35 4.53
N LYS A 112 18.95 -10.16 3.48
CA LYS A 112 18.48 -9.61 2.22
C LYS A 112 17.12 -8.92 2.43
N ASP A 113 17.00 -7.70 1.92
CA ASP A 113 15.78 -6.92 1.99
C ASP A 113 14.59 -7.56 1.25
N MET A 114 13.40 -7.07 1.56
CA MET A 114 12.13 -7.42 0.94
C MET A 114 12.14 -7.08 -0.56
N SER A 115 11.44 -7.87 -1.35
CA SER A 115 11.21 -7.50 -2.76
C SER A 115 10.30 -6.27 -2.86
N GLU A 116 10.44 -5.51 -3.95
CA GLU A 116 9.56 -4.37 -4.24
C GLU A 116 8.07 -4.73 -4.12
N LYS A 117 7.68 -5.91 -4.60
CA LYS A 117 6.30 -6.38 -4.50
C LYS A 117 5.84 -6.52 -3.04
N GLU A 118 6.69 -7.05 -2.17
CA GLU A 118 6.37 -7.21 -0.74
C GLU A 118 6.28 -5.85 -0.05
N LYS A 119 7.20 -4.92 -0.34
CA LYS A 119 7.14 -3.54 0.20
C LYS A 119 5.84 -2.84 -0.19
N LEU A 120 5.43 -2.94 -1.46
CA LEU A 120 4.18 -2.35 -1.94
C LEU A 120 2.94 -2.97 -1.29
N LEU A 121 2.93 -4.30 -1.09
CA LEU A 121 1.82 -4.97 -0.41
C LEU A 121 1.72 -4.54 1.05
N ASP A 122 2.85 -4.42 1.74
CA ASP A 122 2.91 -3.90 3.11
C ASP A 122 2.40 -2.47 3.18
N GLU A 123 2.77 -1.64 2.21
CA GLU A 123 2.27 -0.28 2.09
C GLU A 123 0.76 -0.25 1.92
N LYS A 124 0.20 -1.01 0.96
CA LYS A 124 -1.25 -1.15 0.79
C LYS A 124 -1.94 -1.65 2.06
N GLU A 125 -1.35 -2.58 2.80
CA GLU A 125 -1.95 -3.10 4.03
C GLU A 125 -1.92 -2.09 5.18
N MET A 126 -0.83 -1.33 5.33
CA MET A 126 -0.63 -0.40 6.44
C MET A 126 -1.26 0.97 6.17
N ILE A 127 -1.25 1.43 4.93
CA ILE A 127 -1.67 2.77 4.50
C ILE A 127 -3.03 2.73 3.79
N GLY A 128 -3.36 1.63 3.11
CA GLY A 128 -4.60 1.47 2.34
C GLY A 128 -4.46 1.83 0.86
N ILE A 129 -3.37 2.50 0.47
CA ILE A 129 -3.04 2.88 -0.91
C ILE A 129 -1.57 2.59 -1.20
N TYR A 130 -1.22 2.56 -2.49
CA TYR A 130 0.16 2.52 -2.96
C TYR A 130 0.65 3.97 -3.23
N ILE A 131 1.64 4.44 -2.49
CA ILE A 131 2.31 5.75 -2.60
C ILE A 131 3.62 5.63 -3.39
N SER A 132 4.48 4.65 -3.04
CA SER A 132 5.82 4.53 -3.63
C SER A 132 5.80 3.99 -5.07
N GLY A 133 4.70 3.37 -5.49
CA GLY A 133 4.46 2.91 -6.86
C GLY A 133 3.42 1.78 -6.92
N HIS A 134 2.93 1.42 -8.10
CA HIS A 134 1.90 0.38 -8.22
C HIS A 134 2.49 -0.98 -8.66
N PRO A 135 2.06 -2.14 -8.12
CA PRO A 135 2.65 -3.44 -8.46
C PRO A 135 2.55 -3.79 -9.95
N ILE A 136 1.58 -3.21 -10.66
CA ILE A 136 1.40 -3.43 -12.10
C ILE A 136 2.14 -2.44 -12.99
N THR A 137 2.80 -1.39 -12.48
CA THR A 137 3.40 -0.34 -13.32
C THR A 137 4.29 -0.91 -14.44
N LYS A 138 5.21 -1.82 -14.08
CA LYS A 138 6.10 -2.49 -15.06
C LYS A 138 5.35 -3.35 -16.09
N ILE A 139 4.19 -3.89 -15.71
CA ILE A 139 3.33 -4.69 -16.58
C ILE A 139 2.53 -3.77 -17.49
N TYR A 140 1.99 -2.69 -16.94
CA TYR A 140 1.21 -1.69 -17.63
C TYR A 140 2.03 -1.06 -18.77
N ASP A 141 3.29 -0.70 -18.50
CA ASP A 141 4.21 -0.18 -19.52
C ASP A 141 4.40 -1.15 -20.70
N LYS A 142 4.53 -2.45 -20.41
CA LYS A 142 4.66 -3.50 -21.45
C LYS A 142 3.36 -3.74 -22.22
N LEU A 143 2.22 -3.49 -21.60
CA LEU A 143 0.89 -3.73 -22.17
C LEU A 143 0.21 -2.47 -22.70
N LYS A 144 0.89 -1.31 -22.70
CA LYS A 144 0.34 -0.01 -23.12
C LYS A 144 -0.31 -0.03 -24.51
N ASN A 145 0.20 -0.87 -25.42
CA ASN A 145 -0.35 -1.01 -26.79
C ASN A 145 -1.53 -1.99 -26.89
N VAL A 146 -1.83 -2.74 -25.84
CA VAL A 146 -2.87 -3.78 -25.81
C VAL A 146 -4.04 -3.36 -24.93
N VAL A 147 -3.77 -2.62 -23.85
CA VAL A 147 -4.78 -2.02 -22.99
C VAL A 147 -5.50 -0.92 -23.77
N THR A 148 -6.82 -1.03 -23.86
CA THR A 148 -7.65 -0.06 -24.59
C THR A 148 -8.52 0.77 -23.66
N PHE A 149 -8.59 0.42 -22.37
CA PHE A 149 -9.50 1.01 -21.39
C PHE A 149 -8.88 0.97 -19.99
N ASN A 150 -8.97 2.08 -19.25
CA ASN A 150 -8.43 2.22 -17.89
C ASN A 150 -9.50 2.76 -16.91
N SER A 151 -9.14 2.90 -15.64
CA SER A 151 -10.08 3.37 -14.60
C SER A 151 -10.44 4.86 -14.73
N ILE A 152 -9.62 5.70 -15.37
CA ILE A 152 -9.98 7.10 -15.70
C ILE A 152 -11.14 7.10 -16.72
N ASP A 153 -11.02 6.29 -17.78
CA ASP A 153 -12.10 6.10 -18.75
C ASP A 153 -13.37 5.62 -18.04
N PHE A 154 -13.23 4.69 -17.09
CA PHE A 154 -14.34 4.17 -16.29
C PHE A 154 -15.01 5.24 -15.42
N ALA A 155 -14.24 6.06 -14.71
CA ALA A 155 -14.77 7.11 -13.85
C ALA A 155 -15.48 8.21 -14.63
N ASN A 156 -14.98 8.52 -15.84
CA ASN A 156 -15.64 9.42 -16.78
C ASN A 156 -17.03 8.90 -17.19
N LEU A 157 -17.18 7.58 -17.36
CA LEU A 157 -18.49 6.95 -17.67
C LEU A 157 -19.48 7.04 -16.51
N THR A 158 -19.03 6.94 -15.26
CA THR A 158 -19.91 6.98 -14.08
C THR A 158 -20.09 8.39 -13.49
N GLY A 159 -19.45 9.40 -14.08
CA GLY A 159 -19.44 10.76 -13.55
C GLY A 159 -18.70 10.94 -12.22
N ASN A 160 -17.89 9.98 -11.80
CA ASN A 160 -17.13 9.99 -10.53
C ASN A 160 -15.70 10.53 -10.71
N VAL A 161 -15.53 11.57 -11.53
CA VAL A 161 -14.20 12.10 -11.86
C VAL A 161 -13.54 12.77 -10.65
N GLU A 162 -14.33 13.31 -9.72
CA GLU A 162 -13.85 14.01 -8.51
C GLU A 162 -13.04 13.14 -7.53
N ASN A 163 -13.11 11.80 -7.64
CA ASN A 163 -12.43 10.89 -6.71
C ASN A 163 -11.06 10.37 -7.21
N ILE A 164 -10.57 10.83 -8.37
CA ILE A 164 -9.37 10.27 -9.03
C ILE A 164 -8.24 11.29 -9.23
N ILE A 165 -8.51 12.59 -9.15
CA ILE A 165 -7.56 13.62 -9.62
C ILE A 165 -6.75 14.18 -8.44
N ASP A 166 -5.44 13.91 -8.42
CA ASP A 166 -4.49 14.78 -7.71
C ASP A 166 -4.55 16.19 -8.32
N GLU A 167 -4.45 17.25 -7.50
CA GLU A 167 -4.55 18.66 -7.90
C GLU A 167 -3.60 19.03 -9.08
N ASP A 168 -2.55 18.25 -9.34
CA ASP A 168 -1.56 18.49 -10.40
C ASP A 168 -2.01 18.09 -11.83
N ILE A 169 -3.12 17.36 -12.00
CA ILE A 169 -3.62 16.91 -13.33
C ILE A 169 -4.69 17.85 -13.91
N GLU A 170 -5.04 18.94 -13.22
CA GLU A 170 -6.02 19.93 -13.72
C GLU A 170 -5.63 20.55 -15.08
N ASN A 171 -4.33 20.58 -15.42
CA ASN A 171 -3.85 21.26 -16.62
C ASN A 171 -3.98 20.47 -17.94
N GLU A 172 -4.41 19.21 -17.93
CA GLU A 172 -4.62 18.41 -19.16
C GLU A 172 -6.10 18.23 -19.55
N ILE A 173 -7.04 18.78 -18.78
CA ILE A 173 -8.48 18.68 -19.08
C ILE A 173 -9.00 20.07 -19.49
N GLU A 174 -9.25 20.25 -20.79
CA GLU A 174 -10.05 21.38 -21.28
C GLU A 174 -11.48 21.23 -20.74
N TYR A 175 -11.83 22.05 -19.74
CA TYR A 175 -13.22 22.26 -19.36
C TYR A 175 -13.89 23.12 -20.45
N SER A 176 -14.54 22.49 -21.42
CA SER A 176 -15.48 23.19 -22.31
C SER A 176 -16.89 23.13 -21.73
N ASP A 177 -17.49 24.31 -21.58
CA ASP A 177 -18.85 24.53 -21.08
C ASP A 177 -19.91 23.64 -21.76
N GLU A 178 -20.79 23.03 -20.95
CA GLU A 178 -22.13 22.51 -21.27
C GLU A 178 -22.39 21.80 -22.64
N GLU A 179 -21.48 20.98 -23.15
CA GLU A 179 -21.77 20.06 -24.26
C GLU A 179 -21.59 18.60 -23.80
N GLU A 180 -22.45 17.69 -24.29
CA GLU A 180 -22.53 16.26 -23.96
C GLU A 180 -21.17 15.68 -23.53
N LYS A 181 -21.08 15.00 -22.37
CA LYS A 181 -19.88 14.24 -22.01
C LYS A 181 -19.53 13.29 -23.16
N ILE A 182 -18.61 13.69 -24.04
CA ILE A 182 -18.19 12.87 -25.19
C ILE A 182 -17.25 11.81 -24.61
N THR A 183 -17.85 10.80 -23.99
CA THR A 183 -17.10 9.63 -23.57
C THR A 183 -16.69 8.88 -24.83
N LYS A 184 -15.40 8.58 -24.98
CA LYS A 184 -14.86 7.80 -26.10
C LYS A 184 -15.55 6.43 -26.24
N PHE A 185 -16.11 5.93 -25.14
CA PHE A 185 -16.73 4.62 -25.03
C PHE A 185 -18.24 4.72 -24.89
N LYS A 186 -18.93 3.76 -25.52
CA LYS A 186 -20.38 3.59 -25.51
C LYS A 186 -20.77 2.27 -24.88
N ASP A 187 -22.06 2.12 -24.57
CA ASP A 187 -22.60 0.85 -24.14
C ASP A 187 -22.29 -0.23 -25.18
N GLU A 188 -22.03 -1.44 -24.71
CA GLU A 188 -21.69 -2.61 -25.51
C GLU A 188 -20.30 -2.61 -26.19
N ASP A 189 -19.47 -1.57 -25.98
CA ASP A 189 -18.11 -1.53 -26.50
C ASP A 189 -17.24 -2.65 -25.91
N ILE A 190 -16.37 -3.21 -26.75
CA ILE A 190 -15.40 -4.23 -26.36
C ILE A 190 -14.13 -3.57 -25.88
N ILE A 191 -13.69 -3.97 -24.69
CA ILE A 191 -12.51 -3.39 -24.05
C ILE A 191 -11.49 -4.45 -23.63
N LYS A 192 -10.24 -3.99 -23.49
CA LYS A 192 -9.13 -4.73 -22.88
C LYS A 192 -8.56 -3.88 -21.76
N THR A 193 -8.48 -4.44 -20.57
CA THR A 193 -7.86 -3.77 -19.42
C THR A 193 -6.98 -4.73 -18.63
N VAL A 194 -6.18 -4.19 -17.73
CA VAL A 194 -5.30 -4.96 -16.84
C VAL A 194 -5.32 -4.33 -15.45
N GLY A 195 -5.34 -5.16 -14.43
CA GLY A 195 -5.32 -4.67 -13.05
C GLY A 195 -5.12 -5.79 -12.03
N ILE A 196 -5.09 -5.40 -10.77
CA ILE A 196 -5.07 -6.28 -9.61
C ILE A 196 -6.49 -6.48 -9.14
N ILE A 197 -6.87 -7.73 -8.83
CA ILE A 197 -8.14 -7.97 -8.17
C ILE A 197 -8.06 -7.48 -6.72
N ASN A 198 -8.83 -6.45 -6.39
CA ASN A 198 -8.90 -5.88 -5.03
C ASN A 198 -9.90 -6.67 -4.15
N SER A 199 -11.07 -7.02 -4.71
CA SER A 199 -12.09 -7.79 -3.98
C SER A 199 -12.91 -8.70 -4.88
N VAL A 200 -13.40 -9.83 -4.33
CA VAL A 200 -14.27 -10.78 -5.05
C VAL A 200 -15.51 -11.10 -4.21
N LYS A 201 -16.70 -10.70 -4.69
CA LYS A 201 -17.99 -10.93 -4.03
C LYS A 201 -18.89 -11.84 -4.86
N LYS A 202 -19.07 -13.08 -4.40
CA LYS A 202 -19.96 -14.07 -5.04
C LYS A 202 -21.40 -13.88 -4.59
N LYS A 203 -22.36 -13.94 -5.53
CA LYS A 203 -23.80 -13.88 -5.26
C LYS A 203 -24.55 -14.85 -6.17
N ILE A 204 -25.74 -15.25 -5.73
CA ILE A 204 -26.70 -15.98 -6.56
C ILE A 204 -27.60 -14.94 -7.25
N SER A 205 -27.68 -15.01 -8.57
CA SER A 205 -28.56 -14.14 -9.37
C SER A 205 -30.04 -14.48 -9.16
N ARG A 206 -30.93 -13.59 -9.58
CA ARG A 206 -32.40 -13.85 -9.56
C ARG A 206 -32.82 -15.11 -10.33
N LYS A 207 -31.98 -15.56 -11.28
CA LYS A 207 -32.20 -16.76 -12.09
C LYS A 207 -31.57 -18.02 -11.50
N GLY A 208 -30.97 -17.94 -10.31
CA GLY A 208 -30.33 -19.06 -9.62
C GLY A 208 -28.86 -19.30 -9.95
N ASN A 209 -28.35 -18.72 -11.04
CA ASN A 209 -26.93 -18.88 -11.45
C ASN A 209 -26.00 -18.03 -10.60
N MET A 210 -24.76 -18.50 -10.40
CA MET A 210 -23.73 -17.74 -9.69
C MET A 210 -23.23 -16.55 -10.52
N ILE A 211 -23.01 -15.42 -9.85
CA ILE A 211 -22.32 -14.25 -10.38
C ILE A 211 -21.25 -13.79 -9.39
N CYS A 212 -20.15 -13.24 -9.89
CA CYS A 212 -19.12 -12.63 -9.07
C CYS A 212 -18.98 -11.16 -9.45
N PHE A 213 -19.12 -10.28 -8.47
CA PHE A 213 -18.71 -8.88 -8.59
C PHE A 213 -17.25 -8.80 -8.17
N VAL A 214 -16.42 -8.23 -9.04
CA VAL A 214 -14.98 -8.12 -8.81
C VAL A 214 -14.58 -6.66 -8.96
N GLU A 215 -13.84 -6.15 -7.99
CA GLU A 215 -13.21 -4.83 -8.08
C GLU A 215 -11.79 -5.01 -8.61
N LEU A 216 -11.48 -4.33 -9.70
CA LEU A 216 -10.19 -4.36 -10.36
C LEU A 216 -9.50 -3.00 -10.19
N GLU A 217 -8.32 -2.98 -9.60
CA GLU A 217 -7.49 -1.79 -9.41
C GLU A 217 -6.41 -1.72 -10.50
N ASP A 218 -6.35 -0.61 -11.22
CA ASP A 218 -5.22 -0.27 -12.10
C ASP A 218 -4.37 0.86 -11.48
N ILE A 219 -3.42 1.41 -12.24
CA ILE A 219 -2.52 2.46 -11.73
C ILE A 219 -3.20 3.80 -11.44
N TYR A 220 -4.44 4.00 -11.91
CA TYR A 220 -5.18 5.26 -11.77
C TYR A 220 -6.37 5.16 -10.82
N GLY A 221 -6.86 3.95 -10.51
CA GLY A 221 -8.08 3.79 -9.72
C GLY A 221 -8.72 2.43 -9.87
N THR A 222 -10.01 2.34 -9.51
CA THR A 222 -10.75 1.07 -9.48
C THR A 222 -11.85 1.01 -10.53
N MET A 223 -12.15 -0.21 -10.99
CA MET A 223 -13.18 -0.53 -11.96
C MET A 223 -14.02 -1.71 -11.46
N ASN A 224 -15.32 -1.68 -11.76
CA ASN A 224 -16.22 -2.78 -11.41
C ASN A 224 -16.36 -3.77 -12.56
N LEU A 225 -16.19 -5.05 -12.25
CA LEU A 225 -16.38 -6.17 -13.15
C LEU A 225 -17.55 -7.06 -12.69
N MET A 226 -18.25 -7.66 -13.65
CA MET A 226 -19.18 -8.76 -13.43
C MET A 226 -18.72 -10.02 -14.17
N ILE A 227 -18.60 -11.11 -13.44
CA ILE A 227 -18.22 -12.42 -13.96
C ILE A 227 -19.40 -13.38 -13.78
N PHE A 228 -19.91 -13.92 -14.88
CA PHE A 228 -20.95 -14.95 -14.85
C PHE A 228 -20.35 -16.33 -14.56
N GLU A 229 -21.16 -17.25 -14.04
CA GLU A 229 -20.80 -18.64 -13.69
C GLU A 229 -19.91 -19.33 -14.74
N SER A 230 -20.28 -19.27 -16.02
CA SER A 230 -19.51 -19.91 -17.11
C SER A 230 -18.10 -19.34 -17.31
N VAL A 231 -17.88 -18.08 -16.93
CA VAL A 231 -16.55 -17.44 -16.96
C VAL A 231 -15.83 -17.75 -15.67
N TYR A 232 -16.52 -17.71 -14.54
CA TYR A 232 -15.97 -18.07 -13.23
C TYR A 232 -15.40 -19.49 -13.24
N ASP A 233 -16.17 -20.48 -13.69
CA ASP A 233 -15.73 -21.88 -13.69
C ASP A 233 -14.48 -22.11 -14.53
N ARG A 234 -14.31 -21.34 -15.63
CA ARG A 234 -13.14 -21.40 -16.50
C ARG A 234 -11.90 -20.76 -15.87
N TYR A 235 -12.07 -19.71 -15.05
CA TYR A 235 -10.96 -18.87 -14.56
C TYR A 235 -10.86 -18.81 -13.02
N LYS A 236 -11.55 -19.69 -12.30
CA LYS A 236 -11.63 -19.68 -10.82
C LYS A 236 -10.28 -19.67 -10.12
N ASP A 237 -9.24 -20.23 -10.74
CA ASP A 237 -7.90 -20.31 -10.15
C ASP A 237 -7.20 -18.95 -10.09
N ILE A 238 -7.58 -18.03 -10.98
CA ILE A 238 -6.98 -16.70 -11.11
C ILE A 238 -7.88 -15.59 -10.55
N ILE A 239 -9.17 -15.88 -10.29
CA ILE A 239 -10.12 -14.94 -9.65
C ILE A 239 -9.90 -14.98 -8.12
N LYS A 240 -8.84 -14.32 -7.67
CA LYS A 240 -8.44 -14.20 -6.25
C LYS A 240 -7.88 -12.81 -6.00
N GLU A 241 -8.06 -12.31 -4.79
CA GLU A 241 -7.48 -11.03 -4.37
C GLU A 241 -5.96 -11.02 -4.56
N ASN A 242 -5.40 -9.86 -4.91
CA ASN A 242 -3.99 -9.62 -5.21
C ASN A 242 -3.44 -10.28 -6.49
N ASN A 243 -4.26 -10.99 -7.27
CA ASN A 243 -3.85 -11.50 -8.58
C ASN A 243 -3.90 -10.41 -9.65
N VAL A 244 -2.86 -10.36 -10.49
CA VAL A 244 -2.80 -9.47 -11.66
C VAL A 244 -3.40 -10.18 -12.87
N VAL A 245 -4.49 -9.62 -13.39
CA VAL A 245 -5.27 -10.21 -14.48
C VAL A 245 -5.46 -9.22 -15.62
N GLY A 246 -5.35 -9.74 -16.84
CA GLY A 246 -5.81 -9.11 -18.05
C GLY A 246 -7.26 -9.49 -18.30
N ILE A 247 -8.09 -8.50 -18.62
CA ILE A 247 -9.52 -8.64 -18.84
C ILE A 247 -9.83 -8.32 -20.30
N TYR A 248 -10.59 -9.20 -20.92
CA TYR A 248 -11.27 -8.94 -22.18
C TYR A 248 -12.77 -9.04 -21.93
N GLY A 249 -13.48 -7.94 -22.16
CA GLY A 249 -14.87 -7.82 -21.76
C GLY A 249 -15.63 -6.80 -22.57
N LYS A 250 -16.90 -6.62 -22.18
CA LYS A 250 -17.85 -5.71 -22.78
C LYS A 250 -18.32 -4.71 -21.75
N LEU A 251 -18.39 -3.43 -22.12
CA LEU A 251 -18.99 -2.42 -21.27
C LEU A 251 -20.51 -2.60 -21.24
N SER A 252 -21.09 -2.55 -20.04
CA SER A 252 -22.53 -2.43 -19.81
C SER A 252 -22.75 -1.12 -19.07
N ILE A 253 -23.26 -0.12 -19.77
CA ILE A 253 -23.51 1.23 -19.26
C ILE A 253 -25.02 1.41 -19.10
N LYS A 254 -25.45 1.82 -17.92
CA LYS A 254 -26.87 2.07 -17.60
C LYS A 254 -26.97 3.33 -16.77
N GLU A 255 -27.59 4.36 -17.35
CA GLU A 255 -27.71 5.68 -16.69
C GLU A 255 -26.33 6.14 -16.20
N ASP A 256 -26.10 6.21 -14.88
CA ASP A 256 -24.84 6.64 -14.25
C ASP A 256 -23.97 5.47 -13.74
N GLU A 257 -24.34 4.23 -14.03
CA GLU A 257 -23.58 3.04 -13.65
C GLU A 257 -22.89 2.39 -14.86
N ALA A 258 -21.60 2.09 -14.71
CA ALA A 258 -20.85 1.28 -15.65
C ALA A 258 -20.38 0.00 -14.97
N ILE A 259 -20.41 -1.13 -15.69
CA ILE A 259 -19.79 -2.37 -15.27
C ILE A 259 -19.19 -3.10 -16.47
N ILE A 260 -18.04 -3.72 -16.28
CA ILE A 260 -17.40 -4.53 -17.33
C ILE A 260 -17.90 -5.97 -17.20
N LEU A 261 -18.63 -6.45 -18.19
CA LEU A 261 -19.02 -7.85 -18.31
C LEU A 261 -17.82 -8.65 -18.85
N VAL A 262 -17.26 -9.54 -18.05
CA VAL A 262 -16.03 -10.25 -18.40
C VAL A 262 -16.33 -11.41 -19.35
N ASN A 263 -15.67 -11.46 -20.51
CA ASN A 263 -15.78 -12.57 -21.47
C ASN A 263 -14.62 -13.56 -21.33
N ASN A 264 -13.38 -13.06 -21.21
CA ASN A 264 -12.17 -13.86 -21.01
C ASN A 264 -11.21 -13.15 -20.05
N MET A 265 -10.41 -13.95 -19.35
CA MET A 265 -9.37 -13.49 -18.44
C MET A 265 -8.02 -14.14 -18.78
N THR A 266 -6.93 -13.49 -18.40
CA THR A 266 -5.58 -14.05 -18.50
C THR A 266 -4.78 -13.65 -17.27
N GLU A 267 -4.08 -14.61 -16.66
CA GLU A 267 -3.11 -14.31 -15.61
C GLU A 267 -1.87 -13.68 -16.25
N VAL A 268 -1.50 -12.47 -15.82
CA VAL A 268 -0.40 -11.73 -16.46
C VAL A 268 0.95 -12.12 -15.85
N ILE A 269 0.95 -12.59 -14.60
CA ILE A 269 2.14 -13.12 -13.94
C ILE A 269 2.13 -14.63 -14.15
N LYS A 270 2.79 -15.13 -15.20
CA LYS A 270 3.16 -16.55 -15.20
C LYS A 270 4.02 -16.83 -13.97
N LYS A 271 3.68 -17.89 -13.22
CA LYS A 271 4.55 -18.51 -12.22
C LYS A 271 5.98 -18.59 -12.78
N GLN A 272 6.93 -18.02 -12.05
CA GLN A 272 8.35 -18.32 -12.21
C GLN A 272 8.56 -19.83 -12.10
#